data_AF-A0A959XPM1-F1
#
_entry.id   AF-A0A959XPM1-F1
#
_cell.length_a   1.000
_cell.length_b   1.000
_cell.length_c   1.000
_cell.angle_alpha   90.00
_cell.angle_beta   90.00
_cell.angle_gamma   90.00
#
_symmetry.space_group_name_H-M   'P 1'
#
loop_
_entity.id
_entity.type
_entity.pdbx_description
1 polymer ?
#
loop_
_entity_poly.entity_id
_entity_poly.type
_entity_poly.pdbx_seq_one_letter_code
_entity_poly.pdbx_strand_id
1 'polypeptide(L)'
;MSCTKDTISDQVTGGASIADRLILDPVEFPYATLSEYGFFDGPMANQRPVAGVVPFQPINTLFTDYAHKKRFMWMPAGTKATYNGDGEVLDFPDGAVLIKNFYYEHVQPADLTRIIETRLMFKRNGAWEFADYVWNEEQTEGFLDLMGSNTPITWIDDNGTERSTLYRIPSEAECLTCHKSYDLAVPIGPKPQNLNGPFAYRDGVKNQLDHLASVGYLGHRRPKHVRTVPNWEDTGVSLNDRVRGYVDINCAHCHREFSHCDYRPMRFAYSESDDPANLGVCVPPDDPLQPQHTHIVSRGSIGRSLMHFRMASTDEEVRMPLLGRTLVHDEGLALVTEWINSLEPACP
;
A
#
# COMPACT_ATOMS: atom_id res chain seq x y z
N MET A 1 12.39 21.87 -6.18
CA MET A 1 13.13 20.88 -6.98
C MET A 1 12.21 19.68 -7.11
N SER A 2 11.98 19.24 -8.34
CA SER A 2 10.96 18.25 -8.70
C SER A 2 11.33 16.88 -8.13
N CYS A 3 10.56 16.36 -7.18
CA CYS A 3 10.63 14.96 -6.76
C CYS A 3 10.04 14.07 -7.87
N THR A 4 10.84 13.72 -8.86
CA THR A 4 10.51 12.62 -9.77
C THR A 4 11.02 11.33 -9.12
N LYS A 5 10.15 10.65 -8.39
CA LYS A 5 10.33 9.23 -8.08
C LYS A 5 10.33 8.48 -9.41
N ASP A 6 11.44 7.83 -9.71
CA ASP A 6 11.68 7.18 -11.00
C ASP A 6 10.53 6.26 -11.38
N THR A 7 10.05 6.45 -12.61
CA THR A 7 9.01 5.63 -13.22
C THR A 7 9.52 4.21 -13.41
N ILE A 8 8.85 3.24 -12.77
CA ILE A 8 9.04 1.81 -13.00
C ILE A 8 8.90 1.55 -14.51
N SER A 9 9.95 1.08 -15.17
CA SER A 9 9.90 0.67 -16.58
C SER A 9 9.93 -0.86 -16.68
N ASP A 10 8.96 -1.42 -17.40
CA ASP A 10 8.84 -2.84 -17.69
C ASP A 10 9.81 -3.22 -18.83
N GLN A 11 10.98 -3.77 -18.49
CA GLN A 11 12.00 -4.21 -19.44
C GLN A 11 11.98 -5.74 -19.56
N VAL A 12 11.09 -6.32 -20.38
CA VAL A 12 11.12 -7.76 -20.74
C VAL A 12 11.22 -7.94 -22.26
N THR A 13 12.08 -8.88 -22.66
CA THR A 13 12.33 -9.34 -24.04
C THR A 13 11.11 -9.99 -24.69
N GLY A 14 11.03 -9.97 -26.02
CA GLY A 14 9.78 -10.10 -26.79
C GLY A 14 9.14 -11.50 -26.89
N GLY A 15 7.89 -11.51 -27.36
CA GLY A 15 7.34 -12.64 -28.14
C GLY A 15 6.62 -13.79 -27.41
N ALA A 16 6.20 -13.65 -26.16
CA ALA A 16 5.49 -14.72 -25.46
C ALA A 16 4.04 -14.91 -25.98
N SER A 17 3.75 -16.10 -26.49
CA SER A 17 2.40 -16.56 -26.87
C SER A 17 1.57 -16.88 -25.62
N ILE A 18 0.27 -17.17 -25.76
CA ILE A 18 -0.56 -17.65 -24.63
C ILE A 18 0.02 -18.94 -24.01
N ALA A 19 0.80 -19.71 -24.78
CA ALA A 19 1.46 -20.93 -24.32
C ALA A 19 2.67 -20.68 -23.38
N ASP A 20 3.20 -19.46 -23.35
CA ASP A 20 4.37 -19.08 -22.54
C ASP A 20 3.98 -18.31 -21.26
N ARG A 21 2.67 -18.25 -20.94
CA ARG A 21 2.20 -17.62 -19.72
C ARG A 21 2.52 -18.49 -18.51
N LEU A 22 2.91 -17.85 -17.42
CA LEU A 22 3.06 -18.53 -16.13
C LEU A 22 1.76 -19.24 -15.76
N ILE A 23 1.86 -20.53 -15.45
CA ILE A 23 0.78 -21.37 -14.93
C ILE A 23 1.19 -21.77 -13.52
N LEU A 24 0.31 -21.46 -12.57
CA LEU A 24 0.47 -21.87 -11.18
C LEU A 24 -0.67 -22.80 -10.80
N ASP A 25 -0.39 -23.75 -9.92
CA ASP A 25 -1.41 -24.54 -9.23
C ASP A 25 -1.62 -23.98 -7.82
N PRO A 26 -2.72 -23.24 -7.56
CA PRO A 26 -2.98 -22.66 -6.24
C PRO A 26 -3.19 -23.71 -5.13
N VAL A 27 -3.37 -24.99 -5.46
CA VAL A 27 -3.49 -26.07 -4.47
C VAL A 27 -2.19 -26.25 -3.69
N GLU A 28 -1.04 -26.01 -4.32
CA GLU A 28 0.27 -26.23 -3.70
C GLU A 28 0.78 -25.03 -2.89
N PHE A 29 0.07 -23.91 -2.90
CA PHE A 29 0.46 -22.72 -2.15
C PHE A 29 0.25 -22.87 -0.63
N PRO A 30 1.10 -22.21 0.19
CA PRO A 30 2.31 -21.46 -0.22
C PRO A 30 3.53 -22.37 -0.43
N TYR A 31 4.33 -22.10 -1.46
CA TYR A 31 5.63 -22.76 -1.65
C TYR A 31 6.65 -22.35 -0.59
N ALA A 32 7.67 -23.19 -0.37
CA ALA A 32 8.71 -22.92 0.62
C ALA A 32 9.64 -21.78 0.20
N THR A 33 9.86 -21.63 -1.11
CA THR A 33 10.71 -20.58 -1.69
C THR A 33 9.96 -19.74 -2.71
N LEU A 34 10.40 -18.50 -2.91
CA LEU A 34 9.77 -17.55 -3.83
C LEU A 34 10.03 -17.92 -5.29
N SER A 35 11.18 -18.51 -5.59
CA SER A 35 11.54 -18.91 -6.96
C SER A 35 10.63 -19.98 -7.55
N GLU A 36 10.03 -20.84 -6.72
CA GLU A 36 9.08 -21.88 -7.14
C GLU A 36 7.86 -21.33 -7.89
N TYR A 37 7.47 -20.08 -7.61
CA TYR A 37 6.37 -19.43 -8.34
C TYR A 37 6.74 -18.95 -9.74
N GLY A 38 8.03 -18.78 -10.06
CA GLY A 38 8.44 -18.30 -11.39
C GLY A 38 7.89 -16.92 -11.79
N PHE A 39 7.60 -16.03 -10.83
CA PHE A 39 7.03 -14.70 -11.11
C PHE A 39 7.95 -13.80 -11.94
N PHE A 40 9.26 -14.02 -11.85
CA PHE A 40 10.28 -13.15 -12.42
C PHE A 40 11.22 -13.90 -13.37
N ASP A 41 11.60 -13.23 -14.45
CA ASP A 41 12.56 -13.74 -15.42
C ASP A 41 14.00 -13.30 -15.08
N GLY A 42 14.97 -14.19 -15.26
CA GLY A 42 16.36 -13.97 -14.86
C GLY A 42 16.55 -13.86 -13.35
N PRO A 43 17.58 -13.15 -12.87
CA PRO A 43 17.78 -12.94 -11.43
C PRO A 43 16.58 -12.23 -10.80
N MET A 44 15.94 -12.87 -9.82
CA MET A 44 14.68 -12.39 -9.23
C MET A 44 14.81 -11.00 -8.58
N ALA A 45 16.00 -10.63 -8.09
CA ALA A 45 16.25 -9.31 -7.52
C ALA A 45 16.00 -8.15 -8.51
N ASN A 46 16.06 -8.43 -9.82
CA ASN A 46 15.71 -7.43 -10.84
C ASN A 46 14.20 -7.18 -10.91
N GLN A 47 13.39 -8.10 -10.38
CA GLN A 47 11.92 -8.04 -10.36
C GLN A 47 11.31 -7.78 -11.74
N ARG A 48 11.91 -8.42 -12.76
CA ARG A 48 11.44 -8.39 -14.14
C ARG A 48 10.31 -9.40 -14.30
N PRO A 49 9.04 -8.98 -14.43
CA PRO A 49 7.92 -9.92 -14.42
C PRO A 49 7.90 -10.82 -15.66
N VAL A 50 7.52 -12.09 -15.51
CA VAL A 50 7.23 -12.97 -16.66
C VAL A 50 5.89 -12.59 -17.33
N ALA A 51 5.64 -13.14 -18.52
CA ALA A 51 4.38 -12.94 -19.20
C ALA A 51 3.17 -13.42 -18.36
N GLY A 52 2.22 -12.51 -18.12
CA GLY A 52 1.06 -12.74 -17.26
C GLY A 52 1.20 -12.17 -15.84
N VAL A 53 2.40 -11.77 -15.41
CA VAL A 53 2.57 -11.02 -14.17
C VAL A 53 2.51 -9.52 -14.51
N VAL A 54 1.44 -8.85 -14.10
CA VAL A 54 1.16 -7.46 -14.51
C VAL A 54 1.54 -6.49 -13.39
N PRO A 55 2.48 -5.55 -13.63
CA PRO A 55 2.82 -4.54 -12.63
C PRO A 55 1.68 -3.52 -12.46
N PHE A 56 1.55 -3.00 -11.24
CA PHE A 56 0.65 -1.89 -10.93
C PHE A 56 1.18 -1.03 -9.78
N GLN A 57 0.69 0.21 -9.70
CA GLN A 57 1.06 1.16 -8.66
C GLN A 57 -0.14 2.01 -8.28
N PRO A 58 -0.67 1.87 -7.05
CA PRO A 58 -1.63 2.81 -6.51
C PRO A 58 -1.10 4.26 -6.58
N ILE A 59 -1.97 5.21 -6.93
CA ILE A 59 -1.65 6.65 -7.03
C ILE A 59 -0.93 7.14 -5.76
N ASN A 60 -1.47 6.79 -4.60
CA ASN A 60 -0.84 7.02 -3.30
C ASN A 60 -0.36 5.67 -2.73
N THR A 61 0.80 5.65 -2.09
CA THR A 61 1.37 4.43 -1.50
C THR A 61 1.39 4.48 0.02
N LEU A 62 1.00 3.36 0.66
CA LEU A 62 1.16 3.15 2.10
C LEU A 62 2.61 3.41 2.54
N PHE A 63 2.77 4.24 3.57
CA PHE A 63 4.05 4.46 4.24
C PHE A 63 4.46 3.21 5.01
N THR A 64 5.73 2.82 4.88
CA THR A 64 6.31 1.68 5.60
C THR A 64 7.80 1.94 5.76
N ASP A 65 8.17 2.76 6.74
CA ASP A 65 9.55 3.14 7.05
C ASP A 65 10.40 3.56 5.83
N TYR A 66 9.79 4.32 4.91
CA TYR A 66 10.40 4.73 3.64
C TYR A 66 10.79 3.60 2.67
N ALA A 67 10.51 2.33 2.98
CA ALA A 67 10.70 1.24 2.01
C ALA A 67 9.94 1.52 0.71
N HIS A 68 10.60 1.32 -0.43
CA HIS A 68 9.98 1.36 -1.74
C HIS A 68 9.14 0.10 -1.95
N LYS A 69 8.19 0.17 -2.90
CA LYS A 69 7.29 -0.96 -3.19
C LYS A 69 7.14 -1.19 -4.69
N LYS A 70 7.35 -2.43 -5.13
CA LYS A 70 6.94 -2.92 -6.45
C LYS A 70 5.81 -3.92 -6.28
N ARG A 71 4.73 -3.75 -7.04
CA ARG A 71 3.52 -4.57 -6.93
C ARG A 71 3.18 -5.18 -8.28
N PHE A 72 2.70 -6.41 -8.22
CA PHE A 72 2.28 -7.16 -9.38
C PHE A 72 1.00 -7.92 -9.07
N MET A 73 0.26 -8.28 -10.12
CA MET A 73 -0.86 -9.20 -10.02
C MET A 73 -0.72 -10.29 -11.07
N TRP A 74 -1.12 -11.50 -10.72
CA TRP A 74 -1.25 -12.62 -11.63
C TRP A 74 -2.64 -13.23 -11.47
N MET A 75 -3.23 -13.69 -12.57
CA MET A 75 -4.51 -14.40 -12.57
C MET A 75 -4.45 -15.59 -13.53
N PRO A 76 -5.16 -16.70 -13.24
CA PRO A 76 -5.22 -17.83 -14.13
C PRO A 76 -5.68 -17.44 -15.54
N ALA A 77 -5.12 -18.09 -16.56
CA ALA A 77 -5.44 -17.78 -17.95
C ALA A 77 -6.95 -17.88 -18.22
N GLY A 78 -7.51 -16.88 -18.91
CA GLY A 78 -8.94 -16.81 -19.24
C GLY A 78 -9.84 -16.30 -18.12
N THR A 79 -9.31 -16.08 -16.92
CA THR A 79 -10.02 -15.44 -15.81
C THR A 79 -9.79 -13.92 -15.81
N LYS A 80 -10.64 -13.18 -15.09
CA LYS A 80 -10.58 -11.72 -15.00
C LYS A 80 -11.23 -11.25 -13.71
N ALA A 81 -10.78 -10.11 -13.20
CA ALA A 81 -11.46 -9.41 -12.13
C ALA A 81 -12.67 -8.61 -12.63
N THR A 82 -13.59 -8.26 -11.73
CA THR A 82 -14.71 -7.36 -12.01
C THR A 82 -14.67 -6.08 -11.19
N TYR A 83 -15.31 -5.04 -11.74
CA TYR A 83 -15.46 -3.74 -11.11
C TYR A 83 -16.66 -3.75 -10.16
N ASN A 84 -16.42 -3.55 -8.86
CA ASN A 84 -17.47 -3.59 -7.83
C ASN A 84 -17.74 -2.22 -7.18
N GLY A 85 -17.01 -1.18 -7.55
CA GLY A 85 -17.15 0.18 -7.00
C GLY A 85 -15.81 0.91 -6.99
N ASP A 86 -15.84 2.24 -6.95
CA ASP A 86 -14.64 3.07 -7.06
C ASP A 86 -13.69 2.84 -5.86
N GLY A 87 -14.26 2.84 -4.65
CA GLY A 87 -13.55 2.62 -3.39
C GLY A 87 -13.46 1.15 -2.95
N GLU A 88 -13.99 0.23 -3.74
CA GLU A 88 -13.98 -1.20 -3.47
C GLU A 88 -12.80 -1.89 -4.14
N VAL A 89 -12.29 -2.94 -3.51
CA VAL A 89 -11.26 -3.78 -4.14
C VAL A 89 -11.87 -4.45 -5.37
N LEU A 90 -11.10 -4.54 -6.45
CA LEU A 90 -11.51 -5.33 -7.62
C LEU A 90 -11.85 -6.76 -7.17
N ASP A 91 -12.92 -7.34 -7.74
CA ASP A 91 -13.30 -8.70 -7.40
C ASP A 91 -12.46 -9.68 -8.20
N PHE A 92 -11.42 -10.20 -7.56
CA PHE A 92 -10.48 -11.13 -8.19
C PHE A 92 -11.07 -12.56 -8.24
N PRO A 93 -10.79 -13.32 -9.31
CA PRO A 93 -11.16 -14.73 -9.39
C PRO A 93 -10.33 -15.60 -8.43
N ASP A 94 -10.81 -16.80 -8.14
CA ASP A 94 -9.99 -17.82 -7.48
C ASP A 94 -8.72 -18.11 -8.30
N GLY A 95 -7.62 -18.34 -7.61
CA GLY A 95 -6.27 -18.46 -8.15
C GLY A 95 -5.54 -17.14 -8.35
N ALA A 96 -6.19 -15.98 -8.19
CA ALA A 96 -5.49 -14.70 -8.29
C ALA A 96 -4.40 -14.55 -7.22
N VAL A 97 -3.27 -13.96 -7.59
CA VAL A 97 -2.15 -13.66 -6.68
C VAL A 97 -1.81 -12.17 -6.79
N LEU A 98 -1.74 -11.50 -5.64
CA LEU A 98 -1.23 -10.15 -5.48
C LEU A 98 0.15 -10.24 -4.85
N ILE A 99 1.14 -9.63 -5.50
CA ILE A 99 2.55 -9.72 -5.13
C ILE A 99 3.00 -8.31 -4.74
N LYS A 100 3.63 -8.17 -3.57
CA LYS A 100 4.16 -6.88 -3.10
C LYS A 100 5.57 -7.09 -2.54
N ASN A 101 6.53 -6.45 -3.17
CA ASN A 101 7.91 -6.46 -2.73
C ASN A 101 8.22 -5.15 -1.99
N PHE A 102 8.99 -5.25 -0.92
CA PHE A 102 9.48 -4.11 -0.15
C PHE A 102 11.01 -4.07 -0.23
N TYR A 103 11.57 -2.93 -0.59
CA TYR A 103 13.00 -2.79 -0.82
C TYR A 103 13.50 -1.40 -0.46
N TYR A 104 14.80 -1.30 -0.24
CA TYR A 104 15.54 -0.04 -0.07
C TYR A 104 16.56 0.08 -1.19
N GLU A 105 16.81 1.30 -1.63
CA GLU A 105 17.94 1.66 -2.50
C GLU A 105 19.04 2.30 -1.65
N HIS A 106 20.25 2.43 -2.22
CA HIS A 106 21.39 3.05 -1.53
C HIS A 106 21.73 2.47 -0.16
N VAL A 107 21.54 1.15 0.00
CA VAL A 107 21.76 0.45 1.27
C VAL A 107 23.25 0.39 1.58
N GLN A 108 23.61 0.86 2.77
CA GLN A 108 24.99 0.95 3.22
C GLN A 108 25.50 -0.38 3.80
N PRO A 109 26.81 -0.65 3.71
CA PRO A 109 27.87 0.19 3.12
C PRO A 109 28.09 -0.05 1.61
N ALA A 110 27.35 -0.97 1.00
CA ALA A 110 27.61 -1.43 -0.37
C ALA A 110 27.03 -0.52 -1.46
N ASP A 111 26.14 0.41 -1.11
CA ASP A 111 25.38 1.26 -2.02
C ASP A 111 24.60 0.45 -3.06
N LEU A 112 23.84 -0.54 -2.57
CA LEU A 112 23.07 -1.46 -3.40
C LEU A 112 21.58 -1.39 -3.08
N THR A 113 20.75 -1.84 -4.02
CA THR A 113 19.36 -2.15 -3.76
C THR A 113 19.26 -3.45 -2.95
N ARG A 114 18.45 -3.45 -1.88
CA ARG A 114 18.15 -4.63 -1.08
C ARG A 114 16.64 -4.80 -0.94
N ILE A 115 16.12 -5.90 -1.46
CA ILE A 115 14.77 -6.39 -1.19
C ILE A 115 14.79 -7.05 0.19
N ILE A 116 13.82 -6.69 1.01
CA ILE A 116 13.68 -7.18 2.38
C ILE A 116 12.70 -8.34 2.43
N GLU A 117 11.52 -8.15 1.83
CA GLU A 117 10.43 -9.13 1.85
C GLU A 117 9.58 -9.07 0.58
N THR A 118 8.94 -10.20 0.28
CA THR A 118 7.87 -10.30 -0.72
C THR A 118 6.63 -10.88 -0.06
N ARG A 119 5.59 -10.07 0.06
CA ARG A 119 4.27 -10.50 0.53
C ARG A 119 3.39 -10.92 -0.63
N LEU A 120 2.78 -12.08 -0.49
CA LEU A 120 1.74 -12.57 -1.37
C LEU A 120 0.40 -12.55 -0.63
N MET A 121 -0.65 -12.17 -1.36
CA MET A 121 -2.00 -12.61 -1.06
C MET A 121 -2.48 -13.43 -2.24
N PHE A 122 -2.97 -14.64 -2.00
CA PHE A 122 -3.54 -15.48 -3.05
C PHE A 122 -4.97 -15.90 -2.69
N LYS A 123 -5.84 -15.97 -3.69
CA LYS A 123 -7.25 -16.33 -3.51
C LYS A 123 -7.45 -17.82 -3.78
N ARG A 124 -7.96 -18.57 -2.83
CA ARG A 124 -8.23 -20.01 -2.94
C ARG A 124 -9.60 -20.32 -2.32
N ASN A 125 -10.45 -21.02 -3.07
CA ASN A 125 -11.80 -21.42 -2.64
C ASN A 125 -12.62 -20.22 -2.10
N GLY A 126 -12.54 -19.07 -2.76
CA GLY A 126 -13.23 -17.84 -2.36
C GLY A 126 -12.58 -17.03 -1.23
N ALA A 127 -11.54 -17.54 -0.56
CA ALA A 127 -10.86 -16.88 0.55
C ALA A 127 -9.47 -16.38 0.15
N TRP A 128 -9.02 -15.28 0.75
CA TRP A 128 -7.64 -14.82 0.62
C TRP A 128 -6.77 -15.45 1.72
N GLU A 129 -5.56 -15.81 1.35
CA GLU A 129 -4.54 -16.34 2.25
C GLU A 129 -3.23 -15.57 2.06
N PHE A 130 -2.40 -15.54 3.10
CA PHE A 130 -1.14 -14.81 3.11
C PHE A 130 0.04 -15.75 2.89
N ALA A 131 1.07 -15.25 2.22
CA ALA A 131 2.41 -15.79 2.33
C ALA A 131 3.39 -14.62 2.41
N ASP A 132 4.45 -14.76 3.18
CA ASP A 132 5.51 -13.77 3.25
C ASP A 132 6.87 -14.43 3.12
N TYR A 133 7.75 -13.81 2.34
CA TYR A 133 9.04 -14.37 1.94
C TYR A 133 10.14 -13.40 2.32
N VAL A 134 10.99 -13.80 3.26
CA VAL A 134 12.15 -13.02 3.70
C VAL A 134 13.32 -13.31 2.76
N TRP A 135 13.89 -12.25 2.18
CA TRP A 135 14.99 -12.38 1.22
C TRP A 135 16.32 -12.65 1.94
N ASN A 136 17.13 -13.52 1.36
CA ASN A 136 18.50 -13.74 1.84
C ASN A 136 19.42 -12.55 1.55
N GLU A 137 20.56 -12.51 2.25
CA GLU A 137 21.55 -11.44 2.11
C GLU A 137 22.14 -11.38 0.69
N GLU A 138 22.28 -12.53 0.03
CA GLU A 138 22.80 -12.63 -1.34
C GLU A 138 21.81 -12.13 -2.40
N GLN A 139 20.56 -11.81 -2.02
CA GLN A 139 19.51 -11.32 -2.93
C GLN A 139 19.19 -12.29 -4.06
N THR A 140 19.21 -13.59 -3.77
CA THR A 140 18.95 -14.65 -4.76
C THR A 140 17.66 -15.41 -4.51
N GLU A 141 17.15 -15.44 -3.28
CA GLU A 141 15.99 -16.24 -2.90
C GLU A 141 15.20 -15.58 -1.77
N GLY A 142 13.89 -15.85 -1.72
CA GLY A 142 13.02 -15.54 -0.59
C GLY A 142 12.51 -16.82 0.06
N PHE A 143 12.56 -16.90 1.39
CA PHE A 143 12.11 -18.07 2.16
C PHE A 143 10.83 -17.74 2.92
N LEU A 144 9.86 -18.66 2.88
CA LEU A 144 8.58 -18.49 3.58
C LEU A 144 8.81 -18.29 5.09
N ASP A 145 8.30 -17.19 5.62
CA ASP A 145 8.28 -16.87 7.05
C ASP A 145 6.98 -16.15 7.41
N LEU A 146 6.16 -16.78 8.25
CA LEU A 146 4.87 -16.22 8.72
C LEU A 146 4.92 -15.77 10.19
N MET A 147 6.05 -15.96 10.87
CA MET A 147 6.22 -15.61 12.28
C MET A 147 6.57 -14.13 12.46
N GLY A 148 7.01 -13.48 11.37
CA GLY A 148 7.47 -12.11 11.33
C GLY A 148 8.84 -11.97 11.97
N SER A 149 9.65 -11.07 11.42
CA SER A 149 11.02 -10.84 11.87
C SER A 149 11.37 -9.35 11.86
N ASN A 150 12.60 -9.02 12.25
CA ASN A 150 13.11 -7.66 12.23
C ASN A 150 14.41 -7.66 11.43
N THR A 151 14.54 -6.71 10.50
CA THR A 151 15.73 -6.55 9.67
C THR A 151 16.35 -5.18 9.89
N PRO A 152 17.57 -5.08 10.45
CA PRO A 152 18.26 -3.79 10.51
C PRO A 152 18.60 -3.32 9.10
N ILE A 153 18.34 -2.04 8.84
CA ILE A 153 18.64 -1.42 7.55
C ILE A 153 19.22 -0.03 7.76
N THR A 154 20.21 0.32 6.94
CA THR A 154 20.82 1.65 6.85
C THR A 154 20.92 2.01 5.38
N TRP A 155 20.45 3.20 5.01
CA TRP A 155 20.42 3.65 3.62
C TRP A 155 20.66 5.15 3.54
N ILE A 156 21.01 5.64 2.36
CA ILE A 156 21.03 7.07 2.06
C ILE A 156 19.68 7.44 1.44
N ASP A 157 18.97 8.41 2.02
CA ASP A 157 17.69 8.88 1.49
C ASP A 157 17.86 9.79 0.25
N ASP A 158 16.75 10.15 -0.39
CA ASP A 158 16.72 11.02 -1.59
C ASP A 158 17.36 12.40 -1.37
N ASN A 159 17.54 12.83 -0.11
CA ASN A 159 18.20 14.08 0.26
C ASN A 159 19.70 13.90 0.56
N GLY A 160 20.25 12.70 0.37
CA GLY A 160 21.65 12.38 0.67
C GLY A 160 21.93 12.19 2.17
N THR A 161 20.89 12.00 3.00
CA THR A 161 21.04 11.82 4.45
C THR A 161 21.03 10.34 4.80
N GLU A 162 22.01 9.89 5.59
CA GLU A 162 22.00 8.53 6.12
C GLU A 162 20.86 8.36 7.13
N ARG A 163 20.03 7.34 6.90
CA ARG A 163 18.96 6.91 7.80
C ARG A 163 19.16 5.46 8.18
N SER A 164 18.64 5.09 9.34
CA SER A 164 18.58 3.70 9.78
C SER A 164 17.28 3.41 10.50
N THR A 165 16.86 2.14 10.42
CA THR A 165 15.75 1.63 11.24
C THR A 165 15.90 0.13 11.47
N LEU A 166 15.12 -0.39 12.42
CA LEU A 166 14.84 -1.81 12.56
C LEU A 166 13.53 -2.11 11.83
N TYR A 167 13.62 -2.52 10.57
CA TYR A 167 12.45 -2.76 9.73
C TYR A 167 11.66 -3.98 10.24
N ARG A 168 10.38 -3.79 10.55
CA ARG A 168 9.48 -4.86 11.01
C ARG A 168 8.82 -5.57 9.83
N ILE A 169 9.17 -6.85 9.65
CA ILE A 169 8.44 -7.80 8.81
C ILE A 169 7.30 -8.37 9.65
N PRO A 170 6.02 -8.13 9.32
CA PRO A 170 4.89 -8.55 10.13
C PRO A 170 4.70 -10.07 10.06
N SER A 171 4.21 -10.63 11.16
CA SER A 171 3.63 -11.97 11.18
C SER A 171 2.34 -12.04 10.36
N GLU A 172 1.86 -13.26 10.10
CA GLU A 172 0.54 -13.48 9.49
C GLU A 172 -0.59 -12.82 10.29
N ALA A 173 -0.53 -12.89 11.63
CA ALA A 173 -1.54 -12.27 12.50
C ALA A 173 -1.52 -10.73 12.39
N GLU A 174 -0.34 -10.12 12.27
CA GLU A 174 -0.19 -8.68 12.02
C GLU A 174 -0.67 -8.31 10.61
N CYS A 175 -0.44 -9.17 9.61
CA CYS A 175 -0.99 -8.98 8.27
C CYS A 175 -2.53 -8.96 8.30
N LEU A 176 -3.15 -9.97 8.92
CA LEU A 176 -4.61 -10.06 9.06
C LEU A 176 -5.20 -8.86 9.82
N THR A 177 -4.46 -8.29 10.77
CA THR A 177 -4.90 -7.09 11.52
C THR A 177 -5.28 -5.95 10.57
N CYS A 178 -4.46 -5.70 9.54
CA CYS A 178 -4.74 -4.68 8.53
C CYS A 178 -5.64 -5.20 7.38
N HIS A 179 -5.45 -6.45 6.99
CA HIS A 179 -6.07 -7.07 5.83
C HIS A 179 -7.31 -7.87 6.18
N LYS A 180 -8.28 -7.28 6.89
CA LYS A 180 -9.51 -7.99 7.26
C LYS A 180 -10.80 -7.21 7.03
N SER A 181 -11.87 -7.98 6.84
CA SER A 181 -13.26 -7.57 6.98
C SER A 181 -13.94 -8.64 7.82
N TYR A 182 -14.42 -8.27 9.02
CA TYR A 182 -14.65 -9.23 10.10
C TYR A 182 -13.39 -10.07 10.34
N ASP A 183 -13.50 -11.38 10.22
CA ASP A 183 -12.41 -12.34 10.35
C ASP A 183 -11.88 -12.85 9.00
N LEU A 184 -12.40 -12.31 7.88
CA LEU A 184 -12.00 -12.71 6.53
C LEU A 184 -10.89 -11.83 6.00
N ALA A 185 -9.84 -12.46 5.47
CA ALA A 185 -8.75 -11.75 4.83
C ALA A 185 -9.21 -11.04 3.54
N VAL A 186 -8.80 -9.78 3.36
CA VAL A 186 -9.11 -8.97 2.16
C VAL A 186 -7.91 -8.14 1.71
N PRO A 187 -7.68 -7.98 0.39
CA PRO A 187 -6.73 -7.00 -0.11
C PRO A 187 -7.18 -5.58 0.22
N ILE A 188 -6.27 -4.62 0.04
CA ILE A 188 -6.53 -3.20 0.37
C ILE A 188 -6.35 -2.31 -0.86
N GLY A 189 -5.18 -2.38 -1.49
CA GLY A 189 -4.72 -1.40 -2.48
C GLY A 189 -5.38 -1.44 -3.88
N PRO A 190 -5.72 -2.62 -4.46
CA PRO A 190 -6.23 -2.73 -5.83
C PRO A 190 -7.69 -2.26 -6.02
N LYS A 191 -7.96 -1.01 -5.66
CA LYS A 191 -9.25 -0.32 -5.84
C LYS A 191 -9.23 0.52 -7.11
N PRO A 192 -10.31 0.62 -7.88
CA PRO A 192 -10.35 1.47 -9.07
C PRO A 192 -9.95 2.93 -8.80
N GLN A 193 -10.38 3.53 -7.68
CA GLN A 193 -10.00 4.90 -7.31
C GLN A 193 -8.48 5.10 -7.20
N ASN A 194 -7.76 4.04 -6.83
CA ASN A 194 -6.31 4.04 -6.63
C ASN A 194 -5.54 3.68 -7.91
N LEU A 195 -6.18 3.00 -8.86
CA LEU A 195 -5.56 2.52 -10.11
C LEU A 195 -5.96 3.36 -11.32
N ASN A 196 -6.89 4.32 -11.19
CA ASN A 196 -7.30 5.19 -12.29
C ASN A 196 -6.27 6.31 -12.55
N GLY A 197 -5.04 5.93 -12.88
CA GLY A 197 -3.93 6.84 -13.14
C GLY A 197 -2.95 6.25 -14.16
N PRO A 198 -2.02 7.08 -14.67
CA PRO A 198 -1.02 6.64 -15.63
C PRO A 198 0.00 5.69 -14.97
N PHE A 199 0.47 4.71 -15.74
CA PHE A 199 1.61 3.85 -15.41
C PHE A 199 2.45 3.60 -16.66
N ALA A 200 3.77 3.59 -16.50
CA ALA A 200 4.72 3.40 -17.60
C ALA A 200 4.89 1.91 -17.90
N TYR A 201 4.06 1.37 -18.79
CA TYR A 201 4.24 0.02 -19.32
C TYR A 201 5.28 0.01 -20.44
N ARG A 202 5.76 -1.19 -20.80
CA ARG A 202 6.76 -1.37 -21.87
C ARG A 202 6.36 -0.71 -23.19
N ASP A 203 5.07 -0.76 -23.53
CA ASP A 203 4.54 -0.23 -24.78
C ASP A 203 3.96 1.19 -24.66
N GLY A 204 4.32 1.89 -23.57
CA GLY A 204 4.00 3.29 -23.33
C GLY A 204 3.23 3.53 -22.04
N VAL A 205 3.03 4.81 -21.73
CA VAL A 205 2.22 5.22 -20.59
C VAL A 205 0.75 4.96 -20.87
N LYS A 206 0.08 4.22 -19.97
CA LYS A 206 -1.35 3.91 -20.08
C LYS A 206 -2.04 4.09 -18.74
N ASN A 207 -3.34 4.35 -18.77
CA ASN A 207 -4.16 4.20 -17.58
C ASN A 207 -4.17 2.72 -17.15
N GLN A 208 -3.98 2.43 -15.86
CA GLN A 208 -3.83 1.05 -15.39
C GLN A 208 -5.13 0.23 -15.55
N LEU A 209 -6.32 0.83 -15.33
CA LEU A 209 -7.59 0.12 -15.53
C LEU A 209 -7.83 -0.21 -17.02
N ASP A 210 -7.43 0.69 -17.92
CA ASP A 210 -7.47 0.43 -19.36
C ASP A 210 -6.49 -0.68 -19.75
N HIS A 211 -5.27 -0.63 -19.22
CA HIS A 211 -4.26 -1.66 -19.45
C HIS A 211 -4.74 -3.04 -18.96
N LEU A 212 -5.24 -3.13 -17.72
CA LEU A 212 -5.79 -4.36 -17.16
C LEU A 212 -6.91 -4.94 -18.02
N ALA A 213 -7.79 -4.11 -18.58
CA ALA A 213 -8.81 -4.60 -19.51
C ALA A 213 -8.23 -5.06 -20.84
N SER A 214 -7.19 -4.39 -21.36
CA SER A 214 -6.55 -4.76 -22.63
C SER A 214 -5.82 -6.11 -22.55
N VAL A 215 -5.26 -6.46 -21.39
CA VAL A 215 -4.58 -7.75 -21.17
C VAL A 215 -5.53 -8.86 -20.68
N GLY A 216 -6.82 -8.55 -20.56
CA GLY A 216 -7.88 -9.49 -20.16
C GLY A 216 -8.04 -9.67 -18.65
N TYR A 217 -7.38 -8.86 -17.83
CA TYR A 217 -7.38 -8.96 -16.36
C TYR A 217 -8.55 -8.21 -15.71
N LEU A 218 -9.18 -7.28 -16.41
CA LEU A 218 -10.37 -6.57 -15.93
C LEU A 218 -11.50 -6.66 -16.96
N GLY A 219 -12.70 -7.00 -16.50
CA GLY A 219 -13.89 -6.97 -17.35
C GLY A 219 -14.20 -5.58 -17.94
N HIS A 220 -14.76 -5.55 -19.15
CA HIS A 220 -15.11 -4.29 -19.84
C HIS A 220 -16.29 -3.52 -19.22
N ARG A 221 -17.05 -4.15 -18.32
CA ARG A 221 -18.16 -3.50 -17.61
C ARG A 221 -17.61 -2.63 -16.49
N ARG A 222 -17.35 -1.35 -16.80
CA ARG A 222 -16.95 -0.31 -15.85
C ARG A 222 -17.60 1.03 -16.19
N PRO A 223 -17.80 1.94 -15.22
CA PRO A 223 -18.28 3.28 -15.50
C PRO A 223 -17.28 4.06 -16.36
N LYS A 224 -17.76 5.07 -17.10
CA LYS A 224 -16.90 5.99 -17.88
C LYS A 224 -16.08 6.93 -16.99
N HIS A 225 -16.57 7.19 -15.78
CA HIS A 225 -15.94 8.06 -14.79
C HIS A 225 -15.72 7.26 -13.52
N VAL A 226 -14.48 7.29 -13.03
CA VAL A 226 -14.07 6.70 -11.74
C VAL A 226 -13.71 7.86 -10.82
N ARG A 227 -14.34 7.92 -9.65
CA ARG A 227 -13.96 8.83 -8.57
C ARG A 227 -12.55 8.47 -8.12
N THR A 228 -11.58 9.28 -8.49
CA THR A 228 -10.15 8.97 -8.35
C THR A 228 -9.58 9.72 -7.15
N VAL A 229 -8.76 9.05 -6.36
CA VAL A 229 -8.02 9.72 -5.28
C VAL A 229 -6.97 10.65 -5.89
N PRO A 230 -6.81 11.88 -5.38
CA PRO A 230 -5.73 12.75 -5.84
C PRO A 230 -4.38 12.19 -5.38
N ASN A 231 -3.32 12.51 -6.11
CA ASN A 231 -1.96 12.33 -5.59
C ASN A 231 -1.74 13.33 -4.45
N TRP A 232 -1.48 12.86 -3.24
CA TRP A 232 -1.26 13.76 -2.09
C TRP A 232 0.03 14.59 -2.22
N GLU A 233 0.97 14.18 -3.08
CA GLU A 233 2.20 14.94 -3.38
C GLU A 233 1.95 16.04 -4.43
N ASP A 234 0.83 16.03 -5.16
CA ASP A 234 0.51 17.04 -6.17
C ASP A 234 0.02 18.35 -5.53
N THR A 235 0.92 19.32 -5.44
CA THR A 235 0.63 20.67 -4.91
C THR A 235 -0.37 21.48 -5.74
N GLY A 236 -0.73 21.04 -6.95
CA GLY A 236 -1.82 21.62 -7.73
C GLY A 236 -3.22 21.24 -7.23
N VAL A 237 -3.32 20.24 -6.34
CA VAL A 237 -4.57 19.81 -5.71
C VAL A 237 -4.77 20.54 -4.38
N SER A 238 -6.03 20.74 -3.98
CA SER A 238 -6.38 21.36 -2.70
C SER A 238 -5.72 20.63 -1.51
N LEU A 239 -5.29 21.40 -0.50
CA LEU A 239 -4.68 20.84 0.72
C LEU A 239 -5.58 19.79 1.38
N ASN A 240 -6.89 20.05 1.44
CA ASN A 240 -7.85 19.11 2.02
C ASN A 240 -7.94 17.80 1.24
N ASP A 241 -7.98 17.84 -0.10
CA ASP A 241 -8.06 16.62 -0.91
C ASP A 241 -6.75 15.83 -0.88
N ARG A 242 -5.60 16.51 -0.79
CA ARG A 242 -4.30 15.85 -0.56
C ARG A 242 -4.29 15.08 0.77
N VAL A 243 -4.78 15.69 1.86
CA VAL A 243 -4.91 15.03 3.17
C VAL A 243 -5.83 13.81 3.07
N ARG A 244 -6.98 13.95 2.41
CA ARG A 244 -7.91 12.83 2.19
C ARG A 244 -7.28 11.68 1.42
N GLY A 245 -6.53 11.96 0.36
CA GLY A 245 -5.79 10.95 -0.39
C GLY A 245 -4.70 10.26 0.46
N TYR A 246 -4.04 11.03 1.33
CA TYR A 246 -3.03 10.52 2.26
C TYR A 246 -3.64 9.57 3.33
N VAL A 247 -4.74 9.97 3.97
CA VAL A 247 -5.38 9.15 5.01
C VAL A 247 -6.16 7.97 4.44
N ASP A 248 -6.65 8.03 3.19
CA ASP A 248 -7.30 6.89 2.51
C ASP A 248 -6.35 5.68 2.46
N ILE A 249 -5.14 5.88 1.92
CA ILE A 249 -4.20 4.76 1.75
C ILE A 249 -3.54 4.33 3.07
N ASN A 250 -3.29 5.27 4.00
CA ASN A 250 -2.54 4.99 5.23
C ASN A 250 -3.42 4.58 6.42
N CYS A 251 -4.71 4.92 6.44
CA CYS A 251 -5.56 4.78 7.62
C CYS A 251 -6.90 4.06 7.36
N ALA A 252 -7.52 4.26 6.19
CA ALA A 252 -8.92 3.85 5.96
C ALA A 252 -9.18 2.35 6.05
N HIS A 253 -8.18 1.52 5.73
CA HIS A 253 -8.33 0.07 5.79
C HIS A 253 -8.55 -0.45 7.22
N CYS A 254 -8.00 0.24 8.23
CA CYS A 254 -8.24 -0.04 9.66
C CYS A 254 -9.47 0.71 10.20
N HIS A 255 -9.70 1.95 9.76
CA HIS A 255 -10.78 2.82 10.19
C HIS A 255 -11.98 2.76 9.23
N ARG A 256 -12.58 1.57 9.16
CA ARG A 256 -13.81 1.28 8.42
C ARG A 256 -14.62 0.25 9.20
N GLU A 257 -15.90 0.10 8.87
CA GLU A 257 -16.74 -0.91 9.50
C GLU A 257 -16.14 -2.32 9.36
N PHE A 258 -16.25 -3.11 10.43
CA PHE A 258 -15.80 -4.49 10.50
C PHE A 258 -14.28 -4.67 10.31
N SER A 259 -13.48 -3.62 10.57
CA SER A 259 -12.02 -3.68 10.58
C SER A 259 -11.44 -3.45 11.98
N HIS A 260 -10.12 -3.45 12.11
CA HIS A 260 -9.44 -3.41 13.41
C HIS A 260 -9.79 -2.20 14.27
N CYS A 261 -10.06 -1.03 13.67
CA CYS A 261 -10.36 0.21 14.38
C CYS A 261 -11.81 0.69 14.13
N ASP A 262 -12.73 -0.22 13.84
CA ASP A 262 -14.14 0.10 13.55
C ASP A 262 -14.88 0.76 14.72
N TYR A 263 -14.47 0.45 15.95
CA TYR A 263 -14.96 1.00 17.21
C TYR A 263 -14.60 2.47 17.43
N ARG A 264 -13.77 3.07 16.57
CA ARG A 264 -13.46 4.51 16.57
C ARG A 264 -14.35 5.25 15.57
N PRO A 265 -14.64 6.55 15.79
CA PRO A 265 -15.57 7.30 14.94
C PRO A 265 -15.00 7.69 13.56
N MET A 266 -13.70 7.58 13.33
CA MET A 266 -13.08 8.01 12.06
C MET A 266 -13.42 7.06 10.90
N ARG A 267 -13.67 7.62 9.70
CA ARG A 267 -13.90 6.90 8.44
C ARG A 267 -13.09 7.55 7.32
N PHE A 268 -11.84 7.11 7.17
CA PHE A 268 -10.85 7.80 6.33
C PHE A 268 -10.94 7.48 4.84
N ALA A 269 -11.85 6.60 4.41
CA ALA A 269 -11.97 6.25 3.00
C ALA A 269 -12.27 7.52 2.17
N TYR A 270 -11.69 7.62 0.97
CA TYR A 270 -11.86 8.80 0.12
C TYR A 270 -13.34 9.09 -0.19
N SER A 271 -14.16 8.05 -0.33
CA SER A 271 -15.60 8.13 -0.53
C SER A 271 -16.38 8.67 0.67
N GLU A 272 -15.83 8.60 1.87
CA GLU A 272 -16.50 8.97 3.13
C GLU A 272 -15.93 10.26 3.75
N SER A 273 -14.68 10.58 3.46
CA SER A 273 -13.94 11.71 4.03
C SER A 273 -14.30 13.08 3.43
N ASP A 274 -15.37 13.18 2.63
CA ASP A 274 -15.99 14.48 2.32
C ASP A 274 -16.58 15.11 3.59
N ASP A 275 -17.04 14.28 4.53
CA ASP A 275 -17.51 14.72 5.84
C ASP A 275 -16.31 15.01 6.77
N PRO A 276 -16.12 16.25 7.25
CA PRO A 276 -15.05 16.56 8.19
C PRO A 276 -15.10 15.75 9.50
N ALA A 277 -16.29 15.31 9.94
CA ALA A 277 -16.43 14.49 11.14
C ALA A 277 -15.77 13.11 10.95
N ASN A 278 -15.82 12.54 9.74
CA ASN A 278 -15.15 11.30 9.40
C ASN A 278 -13.61 11.42 9.43
N LEU A 279 -13.09 12.63 9.19
CA LEU A 279 -11.68 12.98 9.40
C LEU A 279 -11.35 13.29 10.87
N GLY A 280 -12.33 13.25 11.78
CA GLY A 280 -12.18 13.56 13.19
C GLY A 280 -12.20 15.07 13.53
N VAL A 281 -12.55 15.93 12.58
CA VAL A 281 -12.54 17.39 12.77
C VAL A 281 -13.62 17.80 13.77
N CYS A 282 -13.17 18.37 14.89
CA CYS A 282 -13.99 18.73 16.04
C CYS A 282 -14.80 17.55 16.63
N VAL A 283 -14.30 16.34 16.47
CA VAL A 283 -14.86 15.15 17.13
C VAL A 283 -14.04 14.84 18.38
N PRO A 284 -14.64 14.74 19.58
CA PRO A 284 -13.94 14.30 20.78
C PRO A 284 -13.42 12.86 20.62
N PRO A 285 -12.20 12.53 21.08
CA PRO A 285 -11.73 11.15 21.09
C PRO A 285 -12.36 10.37 22.24
N ASP A 286 -12.62 9.07 22.08
CA ASP A 286 -13.05 8.23 23.21
C ASP A 286 -11.87 7.85 24.13
N ASP A 287 -10.63 7.98 23.67
CA ASP A 287 -9.38 7.64 24.37
C ASP A 287 -8.36 8.80 24.38
N PRO A 288 -8.66 9.97 24.96
CA PRO A 288 -7.68 11.04 25.06
C PRO A 288 -6.44 10.58 25.85
N LEU A 289 -5.26 10.68 25.22
CA LEU A 289 -4.00 10.27 25.87
C LEU A 289 -3.50 11.29 26.90
N GLN A 290 -3.89 12.57 26.76
CA GLN A 290 -3.49 13.66 27.65
C GLN A 290 -4.64 14.69 27.76
N PRO A 291 -4.74 15.48 28.86
CA PRO A 291 -5.86 16.40 29.07
C PRO A 291 -6.06 17.44 27.96
N GLN A 292 -4.98 17.83 27.26
CA GLN A 292 -5.05 18.79 26.16
C GLN A 292 -5.54 18.20 24.84
N HIS A 293 -5.55 16.86 24.67
CA HIS A 293 -6.03 16.19 23.47
C HIS A 293 -7.57 16.16 23.46
N THR A 294 -8.18 17.32 23.27
CA THR A 294 -9.64 17.50 23.37
C THR A 294 -10.40 16.98 22.15
N HIS A 295 -9.75 16.88 21.00
CA HIS A 295 -10.35 16.42 19.75
C HIS A 295 -9.43 15.45 19.00
N ILE A 296 -10.00 14.59 18.17
CA ILE A 296 -9.24 13.78 17.22
C ILE A 296 -8.45 14.71 16.29
N VAL A 297 -9.13 15.70 15.71
CA VAL A 297 -8.54 16.85 15.03
C VAL A 297 -9.19 18.14 15.55
N SER A 298 -8.38 19.03 16.13
CA SER A 298 -8.80 20.35 16.60
C SER A 298 -8.39 21.42 15.60
N ARG A 299 -9.38 22.12 15.03
CA ARG A 299 -9.16 23.20 14.06
C ARG A 299 -8.19 24.26 14.60
N GLY A 300 -7.18 24.61 13.81
CA GLY A 300 -6.16 25.60 14.14
C GLY A 300 -5.19 25.18 15.24
N SER A 301 -5.22 23.92 15.71
CA SER A 301 -4.46 23.53 16.91
C SER A 301 -3.96 22.09 16.89
N ILE A 302 -2.72 21.89 16.42
CA ILE A 302 -2.04 20.58 16.50
C ILE A 302 -1.87 20.11 17.95
N GLY A 303 -1.64 21.02 18.91
CA GLY A 303 -1.45 20.68 20.32
C GLY A 303 -2.70 20.10 21.01
N ARG A 304 -3.89 20.33 20.43
CA ARG A 304 -5.16 19.76 20.89
C ARG A 304 -5.66 18.58 20.05
N SER A 305 -4.90 18.18 19.03
CA SER A 305 -5.27 17.17 18.05
C SER A 305 -4.62 15.83 18.35
N LEU A 306 -5.41 14.84 18.80
CA LEU A 306 -4.92 13.50 19.11
C LEU A 306 -4.31 12.81 17.89
N MET A 307 -4.91 12.94 16.71
CA MET A 307 -4.43 12.32 15.47
C MET A 307 -2.99 12.76 15.16
N HIS A 308 -2.72 14.06 15.24
CA HIS A 308 -1.38 14.62 15.02
C HIS A 308 -0.37 14.07 16.03
N PHE A 309 -0.72 14.05 17.33
CA PHE A 309 0.16 13.49 18.36
C PHE A 309 0.53 12.02 18.09
N ARG A 310 -0.47 11.19 17.73
CA ARG A 310 -0.23 9.76 17.43
C ARG A 310 0.60 9.57 16.16
N MET A 311 0.39 10.40 15.14
CA MET A 311 1.21 10.36 13.93
C MET A 311 2.67 10.77 14.18
N ALA A 312 2.91 11.73 15.08
CA ALA A 312 4.24 12.22 15.43
C ALA A 312 5.01 11.28 16.39
N SER A 313 4.35 10.31 17.00
CA SER A 313 4.99 9.38 17.93
C SER A 313 5.60 8.16 17.24
N THR A 314 6.68 7.63 17.82
CA THR A 314 7.27 6.32 17.50
C THR A 314 7.06 5.29 18.62
N ASP A 315 6.51 5.72 19.77
CA ASP A 315 6.17 4.86 20.89
C ASP A 315 5.00 3.93 20.52
N GLU A 316 5.22 2.63 20.62
CA GLU A 316 4.31 1.59 20.12
C GLU A 316 2.94 1.63 20.78
N GLU A 317 2.85 2.08 22.04
CA GLU A 317 1.58 2.16 22.77
C GLU A 317 0.65 3.26 22.21
N VAL A 318 1.22 4.27 21.54
CA VAL A 318 0.47 5.46 21.13
C VAL A 318 0.54 5.76 19.62
N ARG A 319 1.58 5.30 18.93
CA ARG A 319 1.83 5.65 17.53
C ARG A 319 0.70 5.22 16.60
N MET A 320 0.51 5.99 15.54
CA MET A 320 -0.38 5.64 14.43
C MET A 320 0.30 5.86 13.08
N PRO A 321 0.15 4.95 12.10
CA PRO A 321 -0.43 3.60 12.23
C PRO A 321 0.28 2.71 13.26
N LEU A 322 -0.46 1.77 13.85
CA LEU A 322 0.03 0.85 14.90
C LEU A 322 1.12 -0.11 14.37
N LEU A 323 0.92 -0.58 13.13
CA LEU A 323 1.74 -1.58 12.47
C LEU A 323 2.34 -1.03 11.17
N GLY A 324 3.45 -1.62 10.75
CA GLY A 324 4.10 -1.29 9.48
C GLY A 324 4.91 0.00 9.49
N ARG A 325 5.16 0.60 10.66
CA ARG A 325 6.13 1.69 10.81
C ARG A 325 6.83 1.68 12.17
N THR A 326 8.04 2.18 12.17
CA THR A 326 8.90 2.47 13.32
C THR A 326 9.41 3.92 13.27
N LEU A 327 9.44 4.53 12.08
CA LEU A 327 9.81 5.93 11.84
C LEU A 327 8.58 6.83 11.68
N VAL A 328 8.76 8.13 11.88
CA VAL A 328 7.77 9.15 11.48
C VAL A 328 7.85 9.36 9.97
N HIS A 329 6.68 9.43 9.32
CA HIS A 329 6.60 9.90 7.94
C HIS A 329 6.56 11.42 7.97
N ASP A 330 7.70 12.05 7.70
CA ASP A 330 7.92 13.47 7.94
C ASP A 330 7.01 14.33 7.03
N GLU A 331 6.92 13.95 5.75
CA GLU A 331 6.11 14.63 4.75
C GLU A 331 4.61 14.47 5.02
N GLY A 332 4.19 13.28 5.42
CA GLY A 332 2.80 13.00 5.80
C GLY A 332 2.36 13.75 7.06
N LEU A 333 3.24 13.85 8.06
CA LEU A 333 3.00 14.64 9.27
C LEU A 333 2.96 16.13 8.96
N ALA A 334 3.87 16.62 8.11
CA ALA A 334 3.87 18.01 7.67
C ALA A 334 2.57 18.39 6.93
N LEU A 335 2.09 17.53 6.03
CA LEU A 335 0.81 17.72 5.33
C LEU A 335 -0.36 17.86 6.31
N VAL A 336 -0.47 16.95 7.28
CA VAL A 336 -1.54 16.99 8.28
C VAL A 336 -1.38 18.20 9.21
N THR A 337 -0.15 18.59 9.55
CA THR A 337 0.15 19.80 10.34
C THR A 337 -0.36 21.06 9.64
N GLU A 338 -0.01 21.24 8.36
CA GLU A 338 -0.45 22.36 7.54
C GLU A 338 -1.98 22.41 7.46
N TRP A 339 -2.60 21.25 7.20
CA TRP A 339 -4.04 21.14 7.12
C TRP A 339 -4.73 21.51 8.43
N ILE A 340 -4.34 20.92 9.56
CA ILE A 340 -4.95 21.23 10.86
C ILE A 340 -4.86 22.73 11.18
N ASN A 341 -3.70 23.35 10.94
CA ASN A 341 -3.48 24.77 11.21
C ASN A 341 -4.25 25.69 10.24
N SER A 342 -4.64 25.19 9.06
CA SER A 342 -5.45 25.94 8.09
C SER A 342 -6.94 25.94 8.39
N LEU A 343 -7.41 25.04 9.28
CA LEU A 343 -8.84 24.89 9.56
C LEU A 343 -9.33 25.99 10.51
N GLU A 344 -10.41 26.65 10.10
CA GLU A 344 -11.11 27.68 10.87
C GLU A 344 -12.64 27.49 10.74
N PRO A 345 -13.45 28.02 11.68
CA PRO A 345 -13.06 28.58 12.98
C PRO A 345 -12.59 27.49 13.96
N ALA A 346 -12.00 27.88 15.09
CA ALA A 346 -11.67 26.95 16.18
C ALA A 346 -12.85 26.03 16.58
N CYS A 347 -12.55 24.80 16.98
CA CYS A 347 -13.58 23.88 17.48
C CYS A 347 -14.28 24.42 18.74
N PRO A 348 -15.57 24.11 18.93
CA PRO A 348 -16.33 24.46 20.12
C PRO A 348 -15.71 24.00 21.45
#